data_AF-A0A2H1VCP4-F1
#
_entry.id   AF-A0A2H1VCP4-F1
#
_cell.length_a   1.000
_cell.length_b   1.000
_cell.length_c   1.000
_cell.angle_alpha   90.00
_cell.angle_beta   90.00
_cell.angle_gamma   90.00
#
_symmetry.space_group_name_H-M   'P 1'
#
loop_
_entity.id
_entity.type
_entity.pdbx_description
1 polymer ?
#
loop_
_entity_poly.entity_id
_entity_poly.type
_entity_poly.pdbx_seq_one_letter_code
_entity_poly.pdbx_strand_id
1 'polypeptide(L)' 'MSLFKKKAPKYTPPPVPQSPVEEPQQQANGVDNNNGAQKSQLVFHCQQAHGSPLGLISGFSNVKELYQKIAECYDFPPDE' A
#
# COMPACT_ATOMS: atom_id res chain seq x y z
N MET A 1 60.35 -4.22 5.98
CA MET A 1 59.89 -2.84 6.25
C MET A 1 58.42 -2.76 5.82
N SER A 2 57.49 -2.84 6.79
CA SER A 2 56.06 -2.52 6.67
C SER A 2 55.60 -2.25 8.12
N LEU A 3 55.44 -1.03 8.65
CA LEU A 3 54.43 0.01 8.36
C LEU A 3 53.08 -0.67 8.08
N PHE A 4 52.04 -0.71 8.93
CA PHE A 4 51.53 0.25 9.90
C PHE A 4 50.63 -0.46 10.94
N LYS A 5 50.78 -0.19 12.23
CA LYS A 5 49.77 -0.52 13.26
C LYS A 5 48.79 0.66 13.36
N LYS A 6 47.66 0.63 12.65
CA LYS A 6 46.56 1.59 12.82
C LYS A 6 45.47 0.95 13.69
N LYS A 7 45.26 1.53 14.87
CA LYS A 7 44.12 1.21 15.75
C LYS A 7 42.83 1.65 15.04
N ALA A 8 41.86 0.75 14.90
CA ALA A 8 40.53 1.11 14.44
C ALA A 8 39.70 1.68 15.62
N PRO A 9 38.99 2.80 15.44
CA PRO A 9 38.05 3.31 16.43
C PRO A 9 36.84 2.37 16.54
N LYS A 10 36.25 2.28 17.72
CA LYS A 10 34.98 1.56 17.92
C LYS A 10 33.91 2.27 17.10
N TYR A 11 33.44 1.62 16.03
CA TYR A 11 32.34 2.10 15.21
C TYR A 11 31.03 1.87 15.96
N THR A 12 30.44 2.93 16.51
CA THR A 12 29.02 2.96 16.84
C THR A 12 28.29 3.38 15.56
N PRO A 13 27.40 2.54 15.00
CA PRO A 13 26.62 2.94 13.84
C PRO A 13 25.78 4.18 14.16
N PRO A 14 25.61 5.12 13.21
CA PRO A 14 24.66 6.22 13.37
C PRO A 14 23.24 5.65 13.52
N PRO A 15 22.32 6.37 14.19
CA PRO A 15 20.92 5.98 14.19
C PRO A 15 20.45 5.95 12.74
N VAL A 16 20.03 4.77 12.29
CA VAL A 16 19.39 4.60 10.98
C VAL A 16 18.26 5.63 10.87
N PRO A 17 18.12 6.36 9.76
CA PRO A 17 16.89 7.09 9.49
C PRO A 17 15.79 6.03 9.55
N GLN A 18 14.88 6.20 10.50
CA GLN A 18 13.77 5.28 10.69
C GLN A 18 13.06 5.17 9.34
N SER A 19 13.16 4.02 8.69
CA SER A 19 12.34 3.66 7.53
C SER A 19 10.90 4.07 7.86
N PRO A 20 10.16 4.70 6.92
CA PRO A 20 8.79 5.11 7.19
C PRO A 20 8.06 3.92 7.79
N VAL A 21 7.47 4.17 8.96
CA VAL A 21 6.69 3.23 9.75
C VAL A 21 5.96 2.28 8.82
N GLU A 22 6.37 1.02 8.84
CA GLU A 22 5.66 -0.06 8.17
C GLU A 22 4.37 -0.23 8.97
N GLU A 23 3.37 0.58 8.62
CA GLU A 23 2.00 0.38 9.08
C GLU A 23 1.59 -0.99 8.53
N PRO A 24 1.11 -1.91 9.38
CA PRO A 24 0.75 -3.24 8.92
C PRO A 24 -0.47 -3.11 8.01
N GLN A 25 -0.25 -2.98 6.69
CA GLN A 25 -1.29 -3.20 5.68
C GLN A 25 -1.64 -4.69 5.67
N GLN A 26 -2.45 -5.06 6.66
CA GLN A 26 -3.30 -6.23 6.62
C GLN A 26 -4.27 -6.02 5.46
N GLN A 27 -4.16 -6.80 4.38
CA GLN A 27 -5.14 -7.86 4.11
C GLN A 27 -4.99 -8.48 2.72
N ALA A 28 -4.71 -9.79 2.77
CA ALA A 28 -5.10 -10.88 1.86
C ALA A 28 -5.53 -10.52 0.42
N ASN A 29 -4.64 -10.78 -0.53
CA ASN A 29 -5.05 -11.09 -1.91
C ASN A 29 -5.95 -12.33 -1.88
N GLY A 30 -7.19 -12.17 -2.34
CA GLY A 30 -8.28 -13.12 -2.21
C GLY A 30 -8.06 -14.46 -2.90
N VAL A 31 -8.25 -15.52 -2.13
CA VAL A 31 -8.55 -16.88 -2.59
C VAL A 31 -9.84 -17.31 -1.90
N ASP A 32 -10.94 -17.29 -2.63
CA ASP A 32 -12.19 -17.96 -2.25
C ASP A 32 -12.82 -18.53 -3.53
N ASN A 33 -12.60 -19.81 -3.82
CA ASN A 33 -13.35 -20.97 -3.33
C ASN A 33 -14.87 -20.78 -3.31
N ASN A 34 -15.49 -21.33 -4.34
CA ASN A 34 -16.92 -21.59 -4.47
C ASN A 34 -17.48 -22.30 -3.23
N ASN A 35 -18.16 -21.58 -2.33
CA ASN A 35 -19.14 -22.20 -1.43
C ASN A 35 -20.23 -21.18 -1.06
N GLY A 36 -21.45 -21.42 -1.53
CA GLY A 36 -22.57 -20.48 -1.41
C GLY A 36 -22.97 -20.23 0.04
N ALA A 37 -22.70 -19.01 0.53
CA ALA A 37 -23.51 -18.26 1.50
C ALA A 37 -22.82 -16.97 1.99
N GLN A 38 -21.52 -16.78 1.75
CA GLN A 38 -20.80 -15.54 2.06
C GLN A 38 -20.03 -15.10 0.83
N LYS A 39 -20.51 -14.08 0.13
CA LYS A 39 -19.79 -13.55 -1.04
C LYS A 39 -18.59 -12.77 -0.51
N SER A 40 -17.39 -13.36 -0.52
CA SER A 40 -16.19 -12.62 -0.15
C SER A 40 -16.04 -11.44 -1.11
N GLN A 41 -16.07 -10.22 -0.56
CA GLN A 41 -15.99 -9.02 -1.38
C GLN A 41 -14.52 -8.70 -1.65
N LEU A 42 -14.18 -8.53 -2.94
CA LEU A 42 -12.87 -8.00 -3.32
C LEU A 42 -12.83 -6.51 -2.98
N VAL A 43 -11.95 -6.14 -2.06
CA VAL A 43 -11.72 -4.76 -1.60
C VAL A 43 -10.33 -4.33 -2.05
N PHE A 44 -10.25 -3.13 -2.62
CA PHE A 44 -9.01 -2.56 -3.14
C PHE A 44 -8.76 -1.19 -2.53
N HIS A 45 -7.48 -0.86 -2.39
CA HIS A 45 -7.02 0.47 -1.98
C HIS A 45 -6.66 1.28 -3.22
N CYS A 46 -7.06 2.55 -3.29
CA CYS A 46 -6.72 3.45 -4.41
C CYS A 46 -6.34 4.85 -3.90
N GLN A 47 -5.53 5.58 -4.66
CA GLN A 47 -5.09 6.96 -4.36
C GLN A 47 -5.13 7.81 -5.64
N GLN A 48 -5.43 9.11 -5.51
CA GLN A 48 -5.28 10.05 -6.63
C GLN A 48 -3.79 10.32 -6.92
N ALA A 49 -3.44 10.48 -8.20
CA ALA A 49 -2.06 10.63 -8.64
C ALA A 49 -1.36 11.89 -8.10
N HIS A 50 -2.10 12.93 -7.75
CA HIS A 50 -1.57 14.16 -7.14
C HIS A 50 -1.38 14.05 -5.62
N GLY A 51 -1.71 12.90 -5.02
CA GLY A 51 -1.62 12.66 -3.59
C GLY A 51 -2.94 12.97 -2.86
N SER A 52 -3.63 11.92 -2.41
CA SER A 52 -4.84 11.97 -1.58
C SER A 52 -4.74 10.97 -0.42
N PRO A 53 -5.63 11.00 0.58
CA PRO A 53 -5.81 9.86 1.49
C PRO A 53 -6.12 8.57 0.70
N LEU A 54 -5.83 7.39 1.27
CA LEU A 54 -6.17 6.10 0.66
C LEU A 54 -7.68 5.86 0.71
N GLY A 55 -8.28 5.65 -0.45
CA GLY A 55 -9.66 5.24 -0.61
C GLY A 55 -9.80 3.71 -0.63
N LEU A 56 -10.95 3.22 -0.17
CA LEU A 56 -11.34 1.82 -0.24
C LEU A 56 -12.50 1.64 -1.21
N ILE A 57 -12.33 0.78 -2.20
CA ILE A 57 -13.35 0.50 -3.22
C ILE A 57 -13.63 -1.01 -3.31
N SER A 58 -14.86 -1.38 -3.65
CA SER A 58 -15.27 -2.77 -3.87
C SER A 58 -16.51 -2.86 -4.77
N GLY A 59 -16.82 -4.06 -5.25
CA GLY A 59 -18.10 -4.32 -5.94
C GLY A 59 -18.18 -3.78 -7.37
N PHE A 60 -17.07 -3.82 -8.12
CA PHE A 60 -17.03 -3.51 -9.55
C PHE A 60 -16.69 -4.77 -10.37
N SER A 61 -17.23 -4.90 -11.58
CA SER A 61 -16.92 -6.00 -12.50
C SER A 61 -16.25 -5.54 -13.80
N ASN A 62 -16.19 -4.24 -14.04
CA ASN A 62 -15.55 -3.64 -15.20
C ASN A 62 -14.87 -2.31 -14.87
N VAL A 63 -14.13 -1.76 -15.84
CA VAL A 63 -13.36 -0.52 -15.70
C VAL A 63 -14.26 0.72 -15.49
N LYS A 64 -15.44 0.77 -16.10
CA LYS A 64 -16.38 1.89 -15.92
C LYS A 64 -16.90 1.93 -14.47
N GLU A 65 -17.30 0.78 -13.94
CA GLU A 65 -17.73 0.65 -12.54
C GLU A 65 -16.57 0.94 -11.57
N LEU A 66 -15.34 0.55 -11.92
CA LEU A 66 -14.15 0.90 -11.14
C LEU A 66 -14.00 2.43 -11.02
N TYR A 67 -14.02 3.17 -12.13
CA TYR A 67 -13.91 4.63 -12.09
C TYR A 67 -15.07 5.26 -11.34
N GLN A 68 -16.28 4.73 -11.49
CA GLN A 68 -17.43 5.18 -10.70
C GLN A 68 -17.21 4.98 -9.20
N LYS A 69 -16.66 3.82 -8.77
CA LYS A 69 -16.35 3.57 -7.36
C LYS A 69 -15.27 4.50 -6.82
N ILE A 70 -14.27 4.84 -7.64
CA ILE A 70 -13.22 5.81 -7.27
C ILE A 70 -13.82 7.22 -7.17
N ALA A 71 -14.64 7.62 -8.14
CA ALA A 71 -15.33 8.91 -8.17
C ALA A 71 -16.27 9.09 -6.95
N GLU A 72 -17.03 8.06 -6.58
CA GLU A 72 -17.83 8.02 -5.35
C GLU A 72 -16.97 8.13 -4.09
N CYS A 73 -15.78 7.50 -4.08
CA CYS A 73 -14.88 7.51 -2.91
C CYS A 73 -14.26 8.89 -2.65
N TYR A 74 -14.02 9.66 -3.71
CA TYR A 74 -13.36 10.98 -3.66
C TYR A 74 -14.31 12.15 -3.97
N ASP A 75 -15.62 11.90 -4.08
CA ASP A 75 -16.68 12.89 -4.32
C ASP A 75 -16.43 13.80 -5.55
N PHE A 76 -16.01 13.22 -6.67
CA PHE A 76 -15.83 13.94 -7.94
C PHE A 76 -16.65 13.29 -9.07
N PRO A 77 -16.97 14.02 -10.16
CA PRO A 77 -17.81 13.47 -11.22
C PRO A 77 -17.04 12.39 -12.02
N PRO A 78 -17.67 11.24 -12.34
CA PRO A 78 -17.01 10.11 -13.03
C PRO A 78 -16.70 10.37 -14.52
N ASP A 79 -17.02 11.56 -15.03
CA ASP A 79 -16.82 11.98 -16.43
C ASP A 79 -15.59 12.90 -16.60
N GLU A 80 -14.89 13.24 -15.50
CA GLU A 80 -13.54 13.82 -15.56
C GLU A 80 -12.49 12.73 -15.85
#